data_AF-A0A3M1R4I0-F1
#
_entry.id   AF-A0A3M1R4I0-F1
#
_cell.length_a   1.000
_cell.length_b   1.000
_cell.length_c   1.000
_cell.angle_alpha   90.00
_cell.angle_beta   90.00
_cell.angle_gamma   90.00
#
_symmetry.space_group_name_H-M   'P 1'
#
loop_
_entity.id
_entity.type
_entity.pdbx_description
1 polymer ?
#
loop_
_entity_poly.entity_id
_entity_poly.type
_entity_poly.pdbx_seq_one_letter_code
_entity_poly.pdbx_strand_id
1 'polypeptide(L)'
;MSAGVVTACEPQSRELLLGMGRWLKVNGEAIFNTRPWLVYGEGPTKMAKSGTFSEHAEVQYTAQDLRFTRSKDGKTFYCIVMDRPEKPVRLESVKAVPSTGAEIVLLGTDKPCAFSVDQAGHLTIDPPQIDVTDEALDAAYVFRLKGFELSLSETDK
;
A
#
# COMPACT_ATOMS: atom_id res chain seq x y z
N MET A 1 -40.19 -31.53 2.11
CA MET A 1 -39.03 -30.79 1.56
C MET A 1 -38.74 -29.64 2.49
N SER A 2 -37.67 -29.74 3.29
CA SER A 2 -37.21 -28.66 4.16
C SER A 2 -36.43 -27.66 3.30
N ALA A 3 -36.94 -26.45 3.16
CA ALA A 3 -36.18 -25.36 2.58
C ALA A 3 -35.04 -25.06 3.58
N GLY A 4 -33.82 -25.44 3.20
CA GLY A 4 -32.64 -25.08 3.96
C GLY A 4 -32.62 -23.57 4.12
N VAL A 5 -32.60 -23.10 5.36
CA VAL A 5 -32.37 -21.70 5.68
C VAL A 5 -30.98 -21.38 5.15
N VAL A 6 -30.91 -20.78 3.96
CA VAL A 6 -29.71 -20.08 3.53
C VAL A 6 -29.65 -18.87 4.45
N THR A 7 -28.86 -18.98 5.52
CA THR A 7 -28.54 -17.84 6.37
C THR A 7 -27.87 -16.81 5.45
N ALA A 8 -28.61 -15.78 5.06
CA ALA A 8 -28.10 -14.72 4.23
C ALA A 8 -26.91 -14.05 4.95
N CYS A 9 -25.86 -13.71 4.19
CA CYS A 9 -24.77 -12.90 4.71
C CYS A 9 -25.35 -11.61 5.31
N GLU A 10 -24.95 -11.30 6.54
CA GLU A 10 -25.40 -10.09 7.23
C GLU A 10 -25.03 -8.85 6.37
N PRO A 11 -25.94 -7.85 6.22
CA PRO A 11 -25.74 -6.76 5.26
C PRO A 11 -24.43 -5.98 5.43
N GLN A 12 -23.97 -5.73 6.66
CA GLN A 12 -22.70 -5.04 6.91
C GLN A 12 -21.52 -5.90 6.44
N SER A 13 -21.54 -7.20 6.72
CA SER A 13 -20.53 -8.16 6.27
C SER A 13 -20.44 -8.21 4.73
N ARG A 14 -21.60 -8.18 4.06
CA ARG A 14 -21.65 -8.11 2.60
C ARG A 14 -21.04 -6.83 2.06
N GLU A 15 -21.33 -5.68 2.66
CA GLU A 15 -20.78 -4.39 2.21
C GLU A 15 -19.26 -4.33 2.38
N LEU A 16 -18.73 -4.84 3.50
CA LEU A 16 -17.28 -4.94 3.73
C LEU A 16 -16.58 -5.79 2.66
N LEU A 17 -17.12 -6.97 2.34
CA LEU A 17 -16.57 -7.84 1.30
C LEU A 17 -16.63 -7.20 -0.08
N LEU A 18 -17.70 -6.47 -0.40
CA LEU A 18 -17.82 -5.72 -1.65
C LEU A 18 -16.82 -4.57 -1.70
N GLY A 19 -16.64 -3.82 -0.61
CA GLY A 19 -15.63 -2.77 -0.49
C GLY A 19 -14.22 -3.31 -0.72
N MET A 20 -13.87 -4.42 -0.07
CA MET A 20 -12.60 -5.12 -0.33
C MET A 20 -12.45 -5.51 -1.79
N GLY A 21 -13.52 -6.04 -2.40
CA GLY A 21 -13.53 -6.41 -3.82
C GLY A 21 -13.31 -5.21 -4.76
N ARG A 22 -13.93 -4.05 -4.46
CA ARG A 22 -13.73 -2.80 -5.20
C ARG A 22 -12.27 -2.35 -5.12
N TRP A 23 -11.69 -2.33 -3.91
CA TRP A 23 -10.29 -1.95 -3.72
C TRP A 23 -9.32 -2.92 -4.43
N LEU A 24 -9.53 -4.24 -4.29
CA LEU A 24 -8.69 -5.26 -4.92
C LEU A 24 -8.79 -5.25 -6.45
N LYS A 25 -9.91 -4.81 -7.01
CA LYS A 25 -10.05 -4.66 -8.48
C LYS A 25 -9.08 -3.61 -9.03
N VAL A 26 -8.80 -2.55 -8.27
CA VAL A 26 -7.91 -1.46 -8.66
C VAL A 26 -6.46 -1.75 -8.24
N ASN A 27 -6.27 -2.17 -7.00
CA ASN A 27 -4.96 -2.28 -6.35
C ASN A 27 -4.40 -3.71 -6.30
N GLY A 28 -5.13 -4.67 -6.85
CA GLY A 28 -4.83 -6.10 -6.74
C GLY A 28 -3.47 -6.52 -7.31
N GLU A 29 -2.90 -5.76 -8.26
CA GLU A 29 -1.56 -6.06 -8.77
C GLU A 29 -0.44 -5.91 -7.73
N ALA A 30 -0.67 -5.16 -6.65
CA ALA A 30 0.25 -5.06 -5.52
C ALA A 30 0.08 -6.19 -4.50
N ILE A 31 -0.98 -7.01 -4.62
CA ILE A 31 -1.31 -8.09 -3.68
C ILE A 31 -1.12 -9.45 -4.34
N PHE A 32 -1.77 -9.69 -5.47
CA PHE A 32 -1.77 -11.00 -6.11
C PHE A 32 -0.45 -11.26 -6.82
N ASN A 33 0.08 -12.47 -6.66
CA ASN A 33 1.34 -12.89 -7.28
C ASN A 33 2.57 -12.03 -6.93
N THR A 34 2.54 -11.24 -5.87
CA THR A 34 3.70 -10.49 -5.40
C THR A 34 4.59 -11.32 -4.45
N ARG A 35 5.69 -10.72 -4.02
CA ARG A 35 6.61 -11.22 -2.99
C ARG A 35 6.82 -10.14 -1.95
N PRO A 36 7.07 -10.51 -0.69
CA PRO A 36 7.46 -9.54 0.32
C PRO A 36 8.75 -8.83 -0.11
N TRP A 37 8.88 -7.57 0.29
CA TRP A 37 10.16 -6.89 0.33
C TRP A 37 11.00 -7.37 1.52
N LEU A 38 12.27 -6.94 1.57
CA LEU A 38 13.20 -7.30 2.65
C LEU A 38 12.74 -6.78 4.02
N VAL A 39 12.07 -5.63 4.05
CA VAL A 39 11.34 -5.10 5.21
C VAL A 39 9.86 -5.01 4.84
N TYR A 40 8.98 -5.42 5.76
CA TYR A 40 7.54 -5.51 5.48
C TYR A 40 6.86 -4.14 5.33
N GLY A 41 7.44 -3.10 5.94
CA GLY A 41 6.83 -1.78 5.99
C GLY A 41 7.51 -0.82 6.96
N GLU A 42 6.98 0.39 7.01
CA GLU A 42 7.39 1.50 7.87
C GLU A 42 6.17 2.05 8.63
N GLY A 43 6.44 2.98 9.54
CA GLY A 43 5.43 3.77 10.22
C GLY A 43 5.39 3.63 11.73
N PRO A 44 4.72 4.58 12.41
CA PRO A 44 4.65 4.62 13.86
C PRO A 44 3.68 3.59 14.44
N THR A 45 2.75 3.08 13.64
CA THR A 45 1.64 2.26 14.14
C THR A 45 2.11 0.84 14.43
N LYS A 46 2.11 0.50 15.72
CA LYS A 46 2.45 -0.83 16.23
C LYS A 46 1.21 -1.51 16.75
N MET A 47 1.08 -2.82 16.49
CA MET A 47 0.04 -3.61 17.14
C MET A 47 0.30 -3.63 18.64
N ALA A 48 -0.69 -3.21 19.44
CA ALA A 48 -0.54 -3.09 20.89
C ALA A 48 -0.29 -4.44 21.59
N LYS A 49 -0.73 -5.55 20.99
CA LYS A 49 -0.50 -6.92 21.47
C LYS A 49 -0.30 -7.87 20.28
N SER A 50 0.60 -8.84 20.43
CA SER A 50 0.71 -10.01 19.56
C SER A 50 0.16 -11.24 20.30
N GLY A 51 -0.76 -11.99 19.69
CA GLY A 51 -1.38 -13.18 20.30
C GLY A 51 -2.77 -13.50 19.77
N THR A 52 -3.31 -14.64 20.20
CA THR A 52 -4.63 -15.15 19.80
C THR A 52 -5.72 -14.19 20.28
N PHE A 53 -6.46 -13.59 19.33
CA PHE A 53 -7.57 -12.65 19.53
C PHE A 53 -7.18 -11.25 20.06
N SER A 54 -6.67 -10.40 19.15
CA SER A 54 -6.49 -8.95 19.38
C SER A 54 -7.53 -8.10 18.64
N GLU A 55 -8.71 -8.66 18.40
CA GLU A 55 -9.83 -8.03 17.67
C GLU A 55 -10.46 -6.82 18.39
N HIS A 56 -10.12 -6.59 19.65
CA HIS A 56 -10.62 -5.45 20.44
C HIS A 56 -9.75 -4.19 20.36
N ALA A 57 -8.58 -4.25 19.71
CA ALA A 57 -7.73 -3.09 19.50
C ALA A 57 -7.80 -2.68 18.03
N GLU A 58 -8.70 -1.75 17.70
CA GLU A 58 -8.69 -1.11 16.39
C GLU A 58 -7.32 -0.47 16.16
N VAL A 59 -6.61 -0.95 15.15
CA VAL A 59 -5.35 -0.36 14.71
C VAL A 59 -5.69 0.79 13.78
N GLN A 60 -5.48 2.02 14.24
CA GLN A 60 -5.65 3.22 13.42
C GLN A 60 -4.34 3.49 12.67
N TYR A 61 -4.33 3.22 11.38
CA TYR A 61 -3.21 3.55 10.51
C TYR A 61 -3.23 5.03 10.12
N THR A 62 -2.06 5.51 9.69
CA THR A 62 -1.80 6.87 9.25
C THR A 62 -1.08 6.86 7.91
N ALA A 63 -0.95 8.03 7.28
CA ALA A 63 -0.24 8.15 6.00
C ALA A 63 1.28 7.93 6.10
N GLN A 64 1.79 7.74 7.32
CA GLN A 64 3.17 7.34 7.59
C GLN A 64 3.35 5.83 7.67
N ASP A 65 2.25 5.06 7.70
CA ASP A 65 2.29 3.61 7.73
C ASP A 65 2.35 3.09 6.30
N LEU A 66 3.50 2.52 5.95
CA LEU A 66 3.80 2.01 4.62
C LEU A 66 3.92 0.49 4.66
N ARG A 67 3.45 -0.19 3.62
CA ARG A 67 3.65 -1.62 3.40
C ARG A 67 4.24 -1.87 2.03
N PHE A 68 5.11 -2.87 1.93
CA PHE A 68 5.88 -3.11 0.71
C PHE A 68 5.68 -4.50 0.14
N THR A 69 5.46 -4.55 -1.17
CA THR A 69 5.50 -5.78 -1.96
C THR A 69 6.25 -5.52 -3.26
N ARG A 70 6.63 -6.60 -3.97
CA ARG A 70 7.26 -6.52 -5.29
C ARG A 70 6.79 -7.62 -6.23
N SER A 71 6.89 -7.40 -7.53
CA SER A 71 6.66 -8.44 -8.53
C SER A 71 7.69 -9.58 -8.40
N LYS A 72 7.33 -10.80 -8.83
CA LYS A 72 8.22 -11.98 -8.78
C LYS A 72 9.54 -11.78 -9.51
N ASP A 73 9.52 -11.02 -10.61
CA ASP A 73 10.70 -10.70 -11.41
C ASP A 73 11.50 -9.51 -10.87
N GLY A 74 11.04 -8.88 -9.77
CA GLY A 74 11.71 -7.76 -9.13
C GLY A 74 11.64 -6.43 -9.90
N LYS A 75 10.94 -6.35 -11.04
CA LYS A 75 10.90 -5.15 -11.87
C LYS A 75 9.93 -4.07 -11.39
N THR A 76 8.96 -4.48 -10.57
CA THR A 76 7.93 -3.58 -10.04
C THR A 76 7.96 -3.64 -8.52
N PHE A 77 8.01 -2.48 -7.89
CA PHE A 77 7.90 -2.31 -6.45
C PHE A 77 6.61 -1.58 -6.12
N TYR A 78 5.95 -1.98 -5.05
CA TYR A 78 4.71 -1.37 -4.60
C TYR A 78 4.89 -0.80 -3.20
N CYS A 79 4.58 0.48 -3.05
CA CYS A 79 4.43 1.14 -1.76
C CYS A 79 2.94 1.35 -1.50
N ILE A 80 2.43 0.70 -0.45
CA ILE A 80 1.03 0.78 -0.02
C ILE A 80 0.98 1.69 1.20
N VAL A 81 0.40 2.88 1.04
CA VAL A 81 0.17 3.82 2.13
C VAL A 81 -1.18 3.51 2.76
N MET A 82 -1.18 3.29 4.07
CA MET A 82 -2.35 2.77 4.80
C MET A 82 -3.39 3.84 5.17
N ASP A 83 -3.20 5.08 4.71
CA ASP A 83 -4.12 6.21 4.84
C ASP A 83 -3.79 7.24 3.74
N ARG A 84 -4.61 8.29 3.60
CA ARG A 84 -4.53 9.28 2.54
C ARG A 84 -3.21 10.07 2.56
N PRO A 85 -2.35 9.96 1.51
CA PRO A 85 -1.10 10.69 1.46
C PRO A 85 -1.33 12.13 0.97
N GLU A 86 -1.63 13.05 1.90
CA GLU A 86 -1.77 14.49 1.61
C GLU A 86 -0.43 15.23 1.55
N LYS A 87 0.66 14.56 1.94
CA LYS A 87 2.02 15.10 2.01
C LYS A 87 2.99 14.17 1.28
N PRO A 88 4.19 14.65 0.91
CA PRO A 88 5.23 13.80 0.34
C PRO A 88 5.50 12.56 1.21
N VAL A 89 5.54 11.40 0.56
CA VAL A 89 5.74 10.10 1.19
C VAL A 89 7.20 9.71 1.02
N ARG A 90 7.95 9.75 2.12
CA ARG A 90 9.37 9.36 2.15
C ARG A 90 9.51 7.91 2.61
N LEU A 91 10.33 7.14 1.93
CA LEU A 91 10.66 5.76 2.30
C LEU A 91 12.01 5.75 3.03
N GLU A 92 11.98 5.49 4.33
CA GLU A 92 13.18 5.53 5.19
C GLU A 92 14.02 4.27 5.08
N SER A 93 13.40 3.11 4.88
CA SER A 93 14.07 1.81 4.79
C SER A 93 14.50 1.45 3.37
N VAL A 94 14.15 2.26 2.37
CA VAL A 94 14.40 1.99 0.95
C VAL A 94 15.29 3.07 0.35
N LYS A 95 16.42 2.65 -0.19
CA LYS A 95 17.22 3.47 -1.09
C LYS A 95 16.86 3.17 -2.54
N ALA A 96 16.89 4.19 -3.39
CA ALA A 96 16.52 4.09 -4.78
C ALA A 96 17.54 4.74 -5.71
N VAL A 97 17.89 4.06 -6.78
CA VAL A 97 18.61 4.64 -7.92
C VAL A 97 17.69 4.56 -9.14
N PRO A 98 17.16 5.70 -9.63
CA PRO A 98 16.28 5.71 -10.78
C PRO A 98 17.09 5.46 -12.06
N SER A 99 16.60 4.55 -12.90
CA SER A 99 17.09 4.38 -14.27
C SER A 99 16.39 5.36 -15.23
N THR A 100 16.88 5.47 -16.46
CA THR A 100 16.19 6.25 -17.50
C THR A 100 14.78 5.70 -17.73
N GLY A 101 13.77 6.57 -17.57
CA GLY A 101 12.36 6.18 -17.70
C GLY A 101 11.74 5.61 -16.41
N ALA A 102 12.40 5.79 -15.25
CA ALA A 102 11.79 5.49 -13.96
C ALA A 102 10.47 6.24 -13.78
N GLU A 103 9.44 5.52 -13.34
CA GLU A 103 8.09 6.06 -13.18
C GLU A 103 7.47 5.59 -11.86
N ILE A 104 6.69 6.48 -11.27
CA ILE A 104 5.83 6.18 -10.12
C ILE A 104 4.41 6.56 -10.52
N VAL A 105 3.45 5.64 -10.32
CA VAL A 105 2.04 5.85 -10.65
C VAL A 105 1.18 5.49 -9.45
N LEU A 106 0.20 6.32 -9.13
CA LEU A 106 -0.85 5.99 -8.17
C LEU A 106 -1.91 5.15 -8.89
N LEU A 107 -2.09 3.90 -8.46
CA LEU A 107 -3.07 3.00 -9.05
C LEU A 107 -4.50 3.56 -8.91
N GLY A 108 -5.34 3.28 -9.91
CA GLY A 108 -6.69 3.82 -10.01
C GLY A 108 -6.80 5.19 -10.67
N THR A 109 -5.70 5.95 -10.75
CA THR A 109 -5.74 7.32 -11.29
C THR A 109 -5.05 7.48 -12.65
N ASP A 110 -4.21 6.50 -13.06
CA ASP A 110 -3.28 6.60 -14.19
C ASP A 110 -2.39 7.87 -14.18
N LYS A 111 -2.39 8.63 -13.07
CA LYS A 111 -1.62 9.87 -12.92
C LYS A 111 -0.20 9.52 -12.47
N PRO A 112 0.85 9.95 -13.22
CA PRO A 112 2.22 9.83 -12.75
C PRO A 112 2.45 10.72 -11.52
N CYS A 113 3.27 10.25 -10.61
CA CYS A 113 3.68 10.96 -9.40
C CYS A 113 5.07 11.53 -9.62
N ALA A 114 5.29 12.77 -9.20
CA ALA A 114 6.65 13.30 -9.13
C ALA A 114 7.41 12.58 -8.00
N PHE A 115 8.73 12.53 -8.11
CA PHE A 115 9.57 11.94 -7.09
C PHE A 115 10.95 12.60 -7.06
N SER A 116 11.62 12.47 -5.92
CA SER A 116 13.00 12.88 -5.73
C SER A 116 13.77 11.83 -4.95
N VAL A 117 15.07 11.74 -5.21
CA VAL A 117 16.00 10.94 -4.42
C VAL A 117 17.02 11.89 -3.82
N ASP A 118 17.18 11.85 -2.50
CA ASP A 118 18.13 12.71 -1.82
C ASP A 118 19.59 12.19 -1.93
N GLN A 119 20.54 12.95 -1.39
CA GLN A 119 21.96 12.59 -1.42
C GLN A 119 22.28 11.29 -0.66
N ALA A 120 21.44 10.89 0.30
CA ALA A 120 21.59 9.66 1.05
C ALA A 120 20.93 8.45 0.34
N GLY A 121 20.20 8.70 -0.75
CA GLY A 121 19.56 7.70 -1.60
C GLY A 121 18.09 7.43 -1.26
N HIS A 122 17.49 8.17 -0.32
CA HIS A 122 16.10 7.94 0.07
C HIS A 122 15.14 8.50 -0.97
N LEU A 123 14.13 7.71 -1.30
CA LEU A 123 13.08 8.09 -2.22
C LEU A 123 11.96 8.85 -1.50
N THR A 124 11.59 10.01 -2.04
CA THR A 124 10.38 10.76 -1.68
C THR A 124 9.45 10.79 -2.88
N ILE A 125 8.20 10.37 -2.67
CA ILE A 125 7.13 10.38 -3.66
C ILE A 125 6.22 11.57 -3.37
N ASP A 126 5.95 12.40 -4.37
CA ASP A 126 4.97 13.47 -4.29
C ASP A 126 3.61 12.95 -4.82
N PRO A 127 2.62 12.74 -3.94
CA PRO A 127 1.32 12.22 -4.35
C PRO A 127 0.65 13.16 -5.35
N PRO A 128 -0.07 12.62 -6.36
CA PRO A 128 -0.87 13.47 -7.23
C PRO A 128 -2.04 14.06 -6.43
N GLN A 129 -2.71 15.06 -6.99
CA GLN A 129 -4.01 15.45 -6.45
C GLN A 129 -4.98 14.27 -6.55
N ILE A 130 -5.43 13.80 -5.38
CA ILE A 130 -6.43 12.74 -5.23
C ILE A 130 -7.78 13.43 -5.09
N ASP A 131 -8.72 13.13 -5.97
CA ASP A 131 -10.09 13.66 -5.89
C ASP A 131 -10.92 12.77 -4.94
N VAL A 132 -11.81 13.38 -4.15
CA VAL A 132 -12.52 12.74 -3.01
C VAL A 132 -13.51 11.64 -3.46
N THR A 133 -13.76 11.48 -4.75
CA THR A 133 -14.86 10.66 -5.29
C THR A 133 -14.50 9.23 -5.65
N ASP A 134 -13.26 8.78 -5.43
CA ASP A 134 -12.88 7.40 -5.79
C ASP A 134 -12.98 6.47 -4.57
N GLU A 135 -14.15 5.86 -4.38
CA GLU A 135 -14.40 4.86 -3.33
C GLU A 135 -13.40 3.68 -3.36
N ALA A 136 -12.69 3.48 -4.48
CA ALA A 136 -11.65 2.46 -4.57
C ALA A 136 -10.31 2.88 -3.91
N LEU A 137 -10.20 4.13 -3.44
CA LEU A 137 -9.02 4.69 -2.78
C LEU A 137 -9.20 4.91 -1.28
N ASP A 138 -10.37 4.62 -0.71
CA ASP A 138 -10.71 5.07 0.66
C ASP A 138 -9.98 4.30 1.78
N ALA A 139 -9.48 3.10 1.50
CA ALA A 139 -8.86 2.22 2.50
C ALA A 139 -7.32 2.29 2.55
N ALA A 140 -6.67 2.41 1.39
CA ALA A 140 -5.22 2.45 1.25
C ALA A 140 -4.86 2.87 -0.19
N TYR A 141 -3.68 3.46 -0.37
CA TYR A 141 -3.23 4.06 -1.62
C TYR A 141 -1.97 3.36 -2.11
N VAL A 142 -1.96 2.91 -3.36
CA VAL A 142 -0.85 2.10 -3.90
C VAL A 142 -0.07 2.86 -4.95
N PHE A 143 1.19 3.12 -4.65
CA PHE A 143 2.16 3.61 -5.61
C PHE A 143 2.89 2.42 -6.25
N ARG A 144 2.81 2.32 -7.58
CA ARG A 144 3.58 1.40 -8.39
C ARG A 144 4.83 2.10 -8.91
N LEU A 145 5.99 1.53 -8.59
CA LEU A 145 7.30 2.01 -8.99
C LEU A 145 7.91 1.05 -10.01
N LYS A 146 8.41 1.59 -11.13
CA LYS A 146 9.16 0.84 -12.15
C LYS A 146 10.42 1.60 -12.55
N GLY A 147 11.45 0.87 -12.95
CA GLY A 147 12.72 1.46 -13.39
C GLY A 147 13.58 1.98 -12.24
N PHE A 148 13.48 1.37 -11.06
CA PHE A 148 14.34 1.69 -9.91
C PHE A 148 15.18 0.47 -9.52
N GLU A 149 16.46 0.69 -9.28
CA GLU A 149 17.26 -0.23 -8.49
C GLU A 149 17.07 0.12 -7.01
N LEU A 150 16.55 -0.84 -6.23
CA LEU A 150 16.18 -0.63 -4.84
C LEU A 150 17.04 -1.47 -3.90
N SER A 151 17.44 -0.87 -2.79
CA SER A 151 18.20 -1.54 -1.72
C SER A 151 17.69 -1.11 -0.34
N LEU A 152 18.12 -1.83 0.70
CA LEU A 152 17.82 -1.41 2.07
C LEU A 152 18.67 -0.21 2.44
N SER A 153 18.05 0.76 3.12
CA SER A 153 18.82 1.72 3.88
C SER A 153 19.38 1.01 5.12
N GLU A 154 20.68 1.10 5.33
CA GLU A 154 21.29 0.79 6.62
C GLU A 154 20.75 1.82 7.62
N THR A 155 19.67 1.47 8.30
CA THR A 155 19.21 2.23 9.45
C THR A 155 20.15 1.84 10.58
N ASP A 156 20.95 2.81 11.05
CA ASP A 156 21.72 2.66 12.29
C ASP A 156 20.78 2.10 13.36
N LYS A 157 21.11 0.90 13.86
CA LYS A 157 20.37 0.25 14.94
C LYS A 157 20.51 1.01 16.25
#